data_AF-A0A7X5SBQ7-F1
#
_entry.id   AF-A0A7X5SBQ7-F1
#
_cell.length_a   1.000
_cell.length_b   1.000
_cell.length_c   1.000
_cell.angle_alpha   90.00
_cell.angle_beta   90.00
_cell.angle_gamma   90.00
#
_symmetry.space_group_name_H-M   'P 1'
#
loop_
_entity.id
_entity.type
_entity.pdbx_description
1 polymer ?
#
loop_
_entity_poly.entity_id
_entity_poly.type
_entity_poly.pdbx_seq_one_letter_code
_entity_poly.pdbx_strand_id
1 'polypeptide(L)'
;MTTARPANPVVSIAIVGVLFFIIGFFTWINGPLITFVRLAFDLNEVNAFLVLMVFYLSYFFLALPASWILKRTGMKKGLALSLVVMAVGAAGFGQFATQRWYPGALGGLFVIGSGLALLQTAINPYISILGPI
;
A
#
# COMPACT_ATOMS: atom_id res chain seq x y z
N MET A 1 -6.15 -21.99 -28.54
CA MET A 1 -4.90 -21.80 -27.77
C MET A 1 -4.36 -20.41 -28.08
N THR A 2 -4.65 -19.41 -27.25
CA THR A 2 -4.14 -18.05 -27.44
C THR A 2 -2.71 -17.98 -26.92
N THR A 3 -1.76 -17.84 -27.84
CA THR A 3 -0.33 -17.64 -27.61
C THR A 3 -0.10 -16.39 -26.77
N ALA A 4 0.14 -16.54 -25.47
CA ALA A 4 0.61 -15.47 -24.62
C ALA A 4 2.06 -15.14 -25.02
N ARG A 5 2.26 -13.93 -25.55
CA ARG A 5 3.55 -13.35 -25.92
C ARG A 5 4.56 -13.55 -24.78
N PRO A 6 5.79 -14.05 -25.01
CA PRO A 6 6.78 -14.20 -23.94
C PRO A 6 7.04 -12.79 -23.40
N ALA A 7 6.61 -12.54 -22.16
CA ALA A 7 6.90 -11.29 -21.49
C ALA A 7 8.42 -11.19 -21.37
N ASN A 8 9.02 -10.13 -21.91
CA ASN A 8 10.46 -9.92 -21.84
C ASN A 8 10.88 -10.00 -20.35
N PRO A 9 11.72 -10.97 -19.94
CA PRO A 9 12.01 -11.21 -18.53
C PRO A 9 12.60 -9.98 -17.83
N VAL A 10 13.32 -9.13 -18.57
CA VAL A 10 13.84 -7.84 -18.08
C VAL A 10 12.70 -6.91 -17.62
N VAL A 11 11.60 -6.83 -18.37
CA VAL A 11 10.46 -5.98 -18.05
C VAL A 11 9.74 -6.48 -16.81
N SER A 12 9.57 -7.80 -16.68
CA SER A 12 8.88 -8.39 -15.53
C SER A 12 9.69 -8.24 -14.24
N ILE A 13 11.02 -8.41 -14.31
CA ILE A 13 11.94 -8.17 -13.18
C ILE A 13 11.91 -6.68 -12.78
N ALA A 14 11.95 -5.77 -13.75
CA ALA A 14 11.89 -4.33 -13.48
C ALA A 14 10.59 -3.94 -12.76
N ILE A 15 9.44 -4.46 -13.21
CA ILE A 15 8.14 -4.19 -12.56
C ILE A 15 8.15 -4.71 -11.12
N VAL A 16 8.59 -5.95 -10.88
CA VAL A 16 8.67 -6.52 -9.53
C VAL A 16 9.59 -5.69 -8.64
N GLY A 17 10.76 -5.28 -9.15
CA GLY A 17 11.69 -4.41 -8.43
C GLY A 17 11.05 -3.08 -8.01
N VAL A 18 10.31 -2.43 -8.91
CA VAL A 18 9.57 -1.19 -8.61
C VAL A 18 8.48 -1.44 -7.55
N LEU A 19 7.75 -2.53 -7.63
CA LEU A 19 6.69 -2.83 -6.65
C LEU A 19 7.26 -3.10 -5.26
N PHE A 20 8.39 -3.81 -5.15
CA PHE A 20 9.09 -3.95 -3.86
C PHE A 20 9.66 -2.63 -3.36
N PHE A 21 10.18 -1.80 -4.26
CA PHE A 21 10.62 -0.46 -3.90
C PHE A 21 9.46 0.36 -3.31
N ILE A 22 8.27 0.32 -3.90
CA ILE A 22 7.07 0.99 -3.36
C ILE A 22 6.76 0.47 -1.96
N ILE A 23 6.76 -0.86 -1.75
CA ILE A 23 6.52 -1.46 -0.43
C ILE A 23 7.55 -0.97 0.59
N GLY A 24 8.84 -1.01 0.25
CA GLY A 24 9.92 -0.56 1.12
C GLY A 24 9.84 0.93 1.43
N PHE A 25 9.59 1.76 0.42
CA PHE A 25 9.46 3.21 0.53
C PHE A 25 8.34 3.60 1.50
N PHE A 26 7.14 3.04 1.34
CA PHE A 26 6.03 3.33 2.23
C PHE A 26 6.22 2.75 3.63
N THR A 27 6.96 1.66 3.78
CA THR A 27 7.30 1.15 5.11
C THR A 27 8.26 2.10 5.82
N TRP A 28 9.27 2.59 5.10
CA TRP A 28 10.27 3.53 5.62
C TRP A 28 9.68 4.90 5.94
N ILE A 29 8.79 5.43 5.10
CA ILE A 29 8.23 6.78 5.29
C ILE A 29 7.46 6.92 6.59
N ASN A 30 6.97 5.81 7.18
CA ASN A 30 6.31 5.83 8.48
C ASN A 30 7.15 6.50 9.58
N GLY A 31 8.48 6.37 9.54
CA GLY A 31 9.35 7.06 10.50
C GLY A 31 9.22 8.59 10.43
N PRO A 32 9.60 9.21 9.30
CA PRO A 32 9.42 10.65 9.08
C PRO A 32 7.96 11.13 9.17
N LEU A 33 7.00 10.27 8.80
CA LEU A 33 5.58 10.60 8.77
C LEU A 33 5.03 10.87 10.17
N ILE A 34 5.50 10.16 11.20
CA ILE A 34 5.12 10.44 12.60
C ILE A 34 5.52 11.87 12.97
N THR A 35 6.77 12.24 12.70
CA THR A 35 7.28 13.58 12.99
C THR A 35 6.52 14.63 12.19
N PHE A 36 6.23 14.36 10.91
CA PHE A 36 5.44 15.24 10.07
C PHE A 36 4.02 15.45 10.62
N VAL A 37 3.29 14.39 10.95
CA VAL A 37 1.92 14.48 11.49
C VAL A 37 1.93 15.13 12.87
N ARG A 38 2.95 14.85 13.70
CA ARG A 38 3.13 15.54 14.99
C ARG A 38 3.25 17.05 14.81
N LEU A 39 4.11 17.50 13.90
CA LEU A 39 4.37 18.92 13.64
C LEU A 39 3.21 19.61 12.90
N ALA A 40 2.59 18.94 11.92
CA ALA A 40 1.54 19.51 11.09
C ALA A 40 0.22 19.74 11.84
N PHE A 41 -0.06 18.90 12.85
CA PHE A 41 -1.31 18.94 13.62
C PHE A 41 -1.10 19.31 15.10
N ASP A 42 0.11 19.72 15.49
CA ASP A 42 0.50 20.10 16.85
C ASP A 42 0.06 19.06 17.91
N LEU A 43 0.43 17.80 17.67
CA LEU A 43 -0.06 16.66 18.45
C LEU A 43 0.89 16.29 19.59
N ASN A 44 0.29 15.79 20.68
CA ASN A 44 1.00 15.08 21.73
C ASN A 44 1.54 13.73 21.22
N GLU A 45 2.57 13.20 21.86
CA GLU A 45 3.31 12.00 21.44
C GLU A 45 2.40 10.78 21.29
N VAL A 46 1.44 10.61 22.19
CA VAL A 46 0.45 9.51 22.14
C VAL A 46 -0.34 9.53 20.84
N ASN A 47 -0.77 10.71 20.39
CA ASN A 47 -1.50 10.85 19.14
C ASN A 47 -0.59 10.61 17.94
N ALA A 48 0.67 11.06 17.99
CA ALA A 48 1.61 10.78 16.91
C ALA A 48 1.86 9.26 16.73
N PHE A 49 1.91 8.48 17.81
CA PHE A 49 1.98 7.01 17.73
C PHE A 49 0.70 6.35 17.22
N LEU A 50 -0.45 7.00 17.38
CA LEU A 50 -1.73 6.50 16.86
C LEU A 50 -1.72 6.37 15.32
N VAL A 51 -0.94 7.21 14.64
CA VAL A 51 -0.67 7.12 13.18
C VAL A 51 -0.12 5.74 12.80
N LEU A 52 0.94 5.29 13.49
CA LEU A 52 1.51 3.97 13.27
C LEU A 52 0.52 2.87 13.61
N MET A 53 -0.18 3.03 14.73
CA MET A 53 -1.19 2.08 15.17
C MET A 53 -2.24 1.87 14.09
N VAL A 54 -2.83 2.94 13.55
CA VAL A 54 -3.82 2.88 12.47
C VAL A 54 -3.25 2.26 11.19
N PHE A 55 -2.01 2.62 10.83
CA PHE A 55 -1.35 2.05 9.65
C PHE A 55 -1.12 0.54 9.79
N TYR A 56 -0.60 0.06 10.92
CA TYR A 56 -0.41 -1.38 11.13
C TYR A 56 -1.74 -2.12 11.36
N LEU A 57 -2.74 -1.46 11.95
CA LEU A 57 -4.07 -2.01 12.13
C LEU A 57 -4.74 -2.27 10.78
N SER A 58 -4.53 -1.41 9.77
CA SER A 58 -5.05 -1.66 8.43
C SER A 58 -4.52 -2.95 7.84
N TYR A 59 -3.24 -3.28 8.06
CA TYR A 59 -2.68 -4.56 7.61
C TYR A 59 -3.38 -5.73 8.29
N PHE A 60 -3.57 -5.66 9.60
CA PHE A 60 -4.21 -6.71 10.36
C PHE A 60 -5.64 -6.99 9.88
N PHE A 61 -6.46 -5.94 9.74
CA PHE A 61 -7.85 -6.09 9.34
C PHE A 61 -8.02 -6.44 7.86
N LEU A 62 -7.16 -5.91 7.00
CA LEU A 62 -7.37 -6.00 5.54
C LEU A 62 -6.50 -7.06 4.86
N ALA A 63 -5.59 -7.74 5.56
CA ALA A 63 -4.86 -8.89 5.01
C ALA A 63 -5.79 -10.05 4.59
N LEU A 64 -6.80 -10.37 5.40
CA LEU A 64 -7.77 -11.43 5.08
C LEU A 64 -8.71 -11.04 3.92
N PRO A 65 -9.38 -9.86 3.95
CA PRO A 65 -10.13 -9.36 2.80
C PRO A 65 -9.30 -9.24 1.54
N ALA A 66 -8.05 -8.78 1.63
CA ALA A 66 -7.14 -8.65 0.50
C ALA A 66 -6.93 -9.99 -0.21
N SER A 67 -6.73 -11.05 0.57
CA SER A 67 -6.59 -12.41 0.03
C SER A 67 -7.83 -12.86 -0.74
N TRP A 68 -9.02 -12.51 -0.26
CA TRP A 68 -10.28 -12.85 -0.93
C TRP A 68 -10.54 -12.01 -2.19
N ILE A 69 -10.25 -10.71 -2.13
CA ILE A 69 -10.28 -9.81 -3.29
C ILE A 69 -9.36 -10.36 -4.39
N LEU A 70 -8.14 -10.75 -4.02
CA LEU A 70 -7.16 -11.28 -4.96
C LEU A 70 -7.62 -12.59 -5.63
N LYS A 71 -8.28 -13.47 -4.88
CA LYS A 71 -8.89 -14.70 -5.44
C LYS A 71 -9.95 -14.39 -6.51
N ARG A 72 -10.68 -13.28 -6.38
CA ARG A 72 -11.72 -12.87 -7.34
C ARG A 72 -11.20 -12.04 -8.51
N THR A 73 -10.27 -11.11 -8.27
CA THR A 73 -9.76 -10.20 -9.31
C THR A 73 -8.60 -10.80 -10.10
N GLY A 74 -7.89 -11.78 -9.53
CA GLY A 74 -6.63 -12.29 -10.05
C GLY A 74 -5.44 -11.39 -9.71
N MET A 75 -4.23 -11.94 -9.79
CA MET A 75 -3.01 -11.30 -9.27
C MET A 75 -2.60 -10.01 -10.01
N LYS A 76 -2.58 -10.04 -11.36
CA LYS A 76 -2.21 -8.85 -12.16
C LYS A 76 -3.15 -7.66 -11.91
N LYS A 77 -4.46 -7.91 -11.86
CA LYS A 77 -5.45 -6.87 -11.58
C LYS A 77 -5.43 -6.44 -10.10
N GLY A 78 -5.14 -7.36 -9.18
CA GLY A 78 -4.96 -7.08 -7.75
C GLY A 78 -3.79 -6.12 -7.49
N LEU A 79 -2.66 -6.30 -8.19
CA LEU A 79 -1.53 -5.37 -8.13
C LEU A 79 -1.94 -3.96 -8.59
N ALA A 80 -2.60 -3.84 -9.75
CA ALA A 80 -3.07 -2.54 -10.24
C ALA A 80 -4.09 -1.89 -9.29
N LEU A 81 -5.05 -2.67 -8.78
CA LEU A 81 -6.04 -2.22 -7.82
C LEU A 81 -5.39 -1.67 -6.54
N SER A 82 -4.37 -2.36 -6.02
CA SER A 82 -3.66 -1.91 -4.82
C SER A 82 -3.01 -0.54 -5.00
N LEU A 83 -2.39 -0.27 -6.16
CA LEU A 83 -1.80 1.04 -6.47
C LEU A 83 -2.87 2.13 -6.55
N VAL A 84 -4.04 1.84 -7.11
CA VAL A 84 -5.18 2.79 -7.15
C VAL A 84 -5.69 3.09 -5.75
N VAL A 85 -5.86 2.07 -4.90
CA VAL A 85 -6.27 2.24 -3.50
C VAL A 85 -5.26 3.11 -2.74
N MET A 86 -3.97 2.86 -2.93
CA MET A 86 -2.92 3.69 -2.33
C MET A 86 -2.97 5.14 -2.82
N ALA A 87 -3.19 5.37 -4.11
CA ALA A 87 -3.30 6.70 -4.69
C ALA A 87 -4.50 7.48 -4.11
N VAL A 88 -5.65 6.82 -3.95
CA VAL A 88 -6.85 7.40 -3.32
C VAL A 88 -6.57 7.74 -1.85
N GLY A 89 -5.91 6.83 -1.11
CA GLY A 89 -5.52 7.06 0.27
C GLY A 89 -4.55 8.24 0.42
N ALA A 90 -3.57 8.35 -0.48
CA ALA A 90 -2.61 9.46 -0.51
C ALA A 90 -3.28 10.80 -0.82
N ALA A 91 -4.20 10.82 -1.80
CA ALA A 91 -4.98 12.01 -2.13
C ALA A 91 -5.86 12.45 -0.94
N GLY A 92 -6.54 11.50 -0.28
CA GLY A 92 -7.34 11.76 0.91
C GLY A 92 -6.48 12.29 2.07
N PHE A 93 -5.34 11.66 2.34
CA PHE A 93 -4.40 12.12 3.35
C PHE A 93 -3.92 13.56 3.10
N GLY A 94 -3.52 13.88 1.87
CA GLY A 94 -3.08 15.24 1.49
C GLY A 94 -4.18 16.29 1.67
N GLN A 95 -5.42 15.96 1.29
CA GLN A 95 -6.56 16.85 1.44
C GLN A 95 -6.88 17.11 2.91
N PHE A 96 -6.97 16.07 3.73
CA PHE A 96 -7.27 16.19 5.16
C PHE A 96 -6.12 16.82 5.96
N ALA A 97 -4.88 16.60 5.55
CA ALA A 97 -3.71 17.29 6.11
C ALA A 97 -3.78 18.80 5.86
N THR A 98 -4.15 19.22 4.65
CA THR A 98 -4.31 20.65 4.32
C THR A 98 -5.43 21.29 5.14
N GLN A 99 -6.52 20.56 5.40
CA GLN A 99 -7.62 21.01 6.25
C GLN A 99 -7.32 20.93 7.76
N ARG A 100 -6.14 20.45 8.15
CA ARG A 100 -5.77 20.15 9.55
C ARG A 100 -6.78 19.24 10.27
N TRP A 101 -7.46 18.35 9.52
CA TRP A 101 -8.39 17.39 10.10
C TRP A 101 -7.72 16.04 10.40
N TYR A 102 -7.30 15.87 11.66
CA TYR A 102 -6.51 14.73 12.10
C TYR A 102 -7.19 13.35 11.90
N PRO A 103 -8.45 13.13 12.32
CA PRO A 103 -9.16 11.88 12.04
C PRO A 103 -9.29 11.54 10.55
N GLY A 104 -9.48 12.55 9.70
CA GLY A 104 -9.54 12.37 8.24
C GLY A 104 -8.20 11.90 7.69
N ALA A 105 -7.09 12.49 8.16
CA ALA A 105 -5.75 12.07 7.79
C ALA A 105 -5.46 10.62 8.21
N LEU A 106 -5.86 10.22 9.42
CA LEU A 106 -5.77 8.82 9.86
C LEU A 106 -6.56 7.87 8.96
N GLY A 107 -7.75 8.27 8.51
CA GLY A 107 -8.53 7.52 7.52
C GLY A 107 -7.79 7.34 6.20
N GLY A 108 -7.14 8.39 5.69
CA GLY A 108 -6.29 8.31 4.50
C GLY A 108 -5.11 7.36 4.67
N LEU A 109 -4.41 7.45 5.80
CA LEU A 109 -3.34 6.52 6.20
C LEU A 109 -3.80 5.06 6.26
N PHE A 110 -4.97 4.82 6.84
CA PHE A 110 -5.57 3.48 6.88
C PHE A 110 -5.81 2.93 5.48
N VAL A 111 -6.30 3.76 4.55
CA VAL A 111 -6.50 3.37 3.14
C VAL A 111 -5.16 3.11 2.45
N ILE A 112 -4.12 3.92 2.68
CA ILE A 112 -2.77 3.66 2.14
C ILE A 112 -2.23 2.31 2.66
N GLY A 113 -2.32 2.08 3.97
CA GLY A 113 -1.88 0.82 4.59
C GLY A 113 -2.67 -0.38 4.07
N SER A 114 -3.97 -0.21 3.79
CA SER A 114 -4.79 -1.25 3.14
C SER A 114 -4.30 -1.61 1.74
N GLY A 115 -3.93 -0.58 0.96
CA GLY A 115 -3.41 -0.76 -0.38
C GLY A 115 -2.06 -1.50 -0.34
N LEU A 116 -1.21 -1.19 0.63
CA LEU A 116 0.05 -1.92 0.82
C LEU A 116 -0.16 -3.37 1.27
N ALA A 117 -1.11 -3.63 2.18
CA ALA A 117 -1.44 -5.00 2.57
C ALA A 117 -1.93 -5.82 1.36
N LEU A 118 -2.77 -5.22 0.51
CA LEU A 118 -3.22 -5.83 -0.74
C LEU A 118 -2.06 -6.03 -1.72
N LEU A 119 -1.17 -5.05 -1.85
CA LEU A 119 0.00 -5.10 -2.72
C LEU A 119 0.94 -6.25 -2.31
N GLN A 120 1.26 -6.36 -1.02
CA GLN A 120 2.09 -7.46 -0.48
C GLN A 120 1.42 -8.82 -0.67
N THR A 121 0.12 -8.91 -0.41
CA THR A 121 -0.65 -10.15 -0.60
C THR A 121 -0.69 -10.58 -2.07
N ALA A 122 -0.70 -9.62 -3.00
CA ALA A 122 -0.72 -9.87 -4.44
C ALA A 122 0.66 -10.15 -5.03
N ILE A 123 1.70 -9.45 -4.58
CA ILE A 123 3.05 -9.53 -5.16
C ILE A 123 3.73 -10.85 -4.82
N ASN A 124 3.58 -11.35 -3.58
CA ASN A 124 4.29 -12.54 -3.13
C ASN A 124 3.95 -13.77 -4.00
N PRO A 125 2.67 -14.07 -4.28
CA PRO A 125 2.30 -15.15 -5.19
C PRO A 125 2.57 -14.81 -6.67
N TYR A 126 2.49 -13.54 -7.05
CA TYR A 126 2.75 -13.15 -8.44
C TYR A 126 4.19 -13.48 -8.85
N ILE A 127 5.16 -13.22 -7.97
CA ILE A 127 6.57 -13.53 -8.21
C ILE A 127 6.83 -15.03 -8.29
N SER A 128 6.17 -15.83 -7.44
CA SER A 128 6.37 -17.28 -7.45
C SER A 128 5.83 -17.93 -8.73
N ILE A 129 4.76 -17.38 -9.32
CA ILE A 129 4.26 -17.82 -10.64
C ILE A 129 5.12 -17.29 -11.79
N LEU A 130 5.74 -16.12 -11.59
CA LEU A 130 6.63 -15.53 -12.57
C LEU A 130 7.97 -16.27 -12.70
N GLY A 131 8.34 -17.11 -11.72
CA GLY A 131 9.47 -18.05 -11.82
C GLY A 131 9.01 -19.46 -12.22
N PRO A 132 9.75 -20.24 -13.03
CA PRO A 132 11.03 -19.99 -13.70
C PRO A 132 10.87 -19.59 -15.18
N ILE A 133 11.77 -18.71 -15.65
CA ILE A 133 12.22 -18.58 -17.05
C ILE A 133 13.39 -19.54 -17.28
#